data_AF-A0A9P7YF30-F1
#
_entry.id   AF-A0A9P7YF30-F1
#
_cell.length_a   1.000
_cell.length_b   1.000
_cell.length_c   1.000
_cell.angle_alpha   90.00
_cell.angle_beta   90.00
_cell.angle_gamma   90.00
#
_symmetry.space_group_name_H-M   'P 1'
#
loop_
_entity.id
_entity.type
_entity.pdbx_description
1 polymer ?
#
loop_
_entity_poly.entity_id
_entity_poly.type
_entity_poly.pdbx_seq_one_letter_code
_entity_poly.pdbx_strand_id
1 'polypeptide(L)'
;YGRANPIPAVDGLTVHDGFACGDCGFLTTSWKWFRVHWNKDHKGGVADNKQWSKVQLQTFFTGPKSAVHYFCVTVSEDEAIRVGAQ
;
A
#
# COMPACT_ATOMS: atom_id res chain seq x y z
N TYR A 1 -10.27 -4.36 -1.36
CA TYR A 1 -9.73 -3.38 -2.31
C TYR A 1 -8.21 -3.49 -2.33
N GLY A 2 -7.69 -4.39 -3.15
CA GLY A 2 -6.25 -4.68 -3.27
C GLY A 2 -5.75 -4.36 -4.67
N ARG A 3 -4.51 -4.75 -5.02
CA ARG A 3 -3.89 -4.40 -6.31
C ARG A 3 -4.76 -4.67 -7.54
N ALA A 4 -5.56 -5.75 -7.51
CA ALA A 4 -6.37 -6.20 -8.64
C ALA A 4 -7.74 -5.51 -8.72
N ASN A 5 -8.10 -4.73 -7.70
CA ASN A 5 -9.35 -3.98 -7.66
C ASN A 5 -9.15 -2.69 -6.83
N PRO A 6 -8.38 -1.72 -7.37
CA PRO A 6 -8.22 -0.41 -6.75
C PRO A 6 -9.51 0.41 -6.90
N ILE A 7 -9.74 1.34 -5.97
CA ILE A 7 -10.87 2.29 -6.04
C ILE A 7 -10.36 3.70 -6.33
N PRO A 8 -11.21 4.63 -6.81
CA PRO A 8 -10.84 6.04 -6.87
C PRO A 8 -10.37 6.54 -5.51
N ALA A 9 -9.35 7.40 -5.49
CA ALA A 9 -8.91 8.05 -4.26
C ALA A 9 -10.08 8.83 -3.63
N VAL A 10 -10.25 8.64 -2.33
CA VAL A 10 -11.27 9.33 -1.52
C VAL A 10 -10.75 10.72 -1.18
N ASP A 11 -11.55 11.74 -1.48
CA ASP A 11 -11.23 13.14 -1.19
C ASP A 11 -11.00 13.35 0.32
N GLY A 12 -10.02 14.19 0.65
CA GLY A 12 -9.67 14.51 2.03
C GLY A 12 -8.87 13.45 2.78
N LEU A 13 -8.58 12.28 2.20
CA LEU A 13 -7.68 11.28 2.78
C LEU A 13 -6.28 11.33 2.17
N THR A 14 -5.25 11.22 3.00
CA THR A 14 -3.86 11.19 2.54
C THR A 14 -3.58 9.95 1.69
N VAL A 15 -3.10 10.17 0.47
CA VAL A 15 -2.57 9.09 -0.38
C VAL A 15 -1.13 8.78 0.03
N HIS A 16 -0.86 7.50 0.28
CA HIS A 16 0.45 6.99 0.61
C HIS A 16 1.00 6.15 -0.54
N ASP A 17 2.30 6.29 -0.80
CA ASP A 17 3.04 5.28 -1.54
C ASP A 17 3.19 4.02 -0.69
N GLY A 18 2.90 2.86 -1.28
CA GLY A 18 2.94 1.59 -0.58
C GLY A 18 3.28 0.40 -1.45
N PHE A 19 3.19 -0.77 -0.82
CA PHE A 19 3.60 -2.06 -1.32
C PHE A 19 2.42 -3.03 -1.19
N ALA A 20 2.03 -3.63 -2.31
CA ALA A 20 1.08 -4.73 -2.33
C ALA A 20 1.84 -6.06 -2.48
N CYS A 21 1.44 -7.05 -1.70
CA CYS A 21 1.95 -8.40 -1.86
C CYS A 21 1.50 -9.00 -3.19
N GLY A 22 2.42 -9.71 -3.84
CA GLY A 22 2.17 -10.38 -5.10
C GLY A 22 1.38 -11.67 -4.96
N ASP A 23 1.41 -12.28 -3.78
CA ASP A 23 0.90 -13.63 -3.50
C ASP A 23 -0.38 -13.60 -2.65
N CYS A 24 -0.58 -12.56 -1.84
CA CYS A 24 -1.79 -12.38 -1.04
C CYS A 24 -2.29 -10.91 -1.02
N GLY A 25 -3.36 -10.66 -0.26
CA GLY A 25 -3.98 -9.34 -0.12
C GLY A 25 -3.28 -8.36 0.84
N PHE A 26 -2.06 -8.66 1.30
CA PHE A 26 -1.36 -7.81 2.27
C PHE A 26 -0.90 -6.49 1.63
N LEU A 27 -1.15 -5.39 2.34
CA LEU A 27 -0.82 -4.03 1.92
C LEU A 27 -0.06 -3.32 3.05
N THR A 28 0.99 -2.59 2.71
CA THR A 28 1.73 -1.78 3.70
C THR A 28 2.39 -0.58 3.06
N THR A 29 2.63 0.46 3.84
CA THR A 29 3.42 1.64 3.44
C THR A 29 4.91 1.46 3.73
N SER A 30 5.32 0.38 4.43
CA SER A 30 6.69 0.19 4.86
C SER A 30 7.34 -1.05 4.27
N TRP A 31 8.45 -0.84 3.57
CA TRP A 31 9.27 -1.93 3.01
C TRP A 31 9.80 -2.90 4.08
N LYS A 32 10.10 -2.39 5.28
CA LYS A 32 10.54 -3.22 6.40
C LYS A 32 9.44 -4.21 6.82
N TRP A 33 8.20 -3.72 6.93
CA TRP A 33 7.04 -4.56 7.28
C TRP A 33 6.69 -5.54 6.17
N PHE A 34 6.81 -5.13 4.91
CA PHE A 34 6.63 -6.03 3.77
C PHE A 34 7.58 -7.22 3.84
N ARG A 35 8.88 -6.99 4.09
CA ARG A 35 9.87 -8.06 4.24
C ARG A 35 9.55 -9.01 5.40
N VAL A 36 9.08 -8.46 6.53
CA VAL A 36 8.67 -9.28 7.68
C VAL A 36 7.47 -10.16 7.32
N HIS A 37 6.46 -9.59 6.66
CA HIS A 37 5.30 -10.33 6.16
C HIS A 37 5.73 -11.43 5.19
N TRP A 38 6.50 -11.10 4.16
CA TRP A 38 6.96 -12.06 3.16
C TRP A 38 7.71 -13.25 3.79
N ASN A 39 8.62 -12.96 4.71
CA ASN A 39 9.40 -13.99 5.39
C ASN A 39 8.54 -14.88 6.31
N LYS A 40 7.51 -14.31 6.96
CA LYS A 40 6.64 -15.05 7.88
C LYS A 40 5.56 -15.86 7.15
N ASP A 41 4.88 -15.26 6.19
CA ASP A 41 3.68 -15.81 5.58
C ASP A 41 3.97 -16.63 4.31
N HIS A 42 4.98 -16.23 3.53
CA HIS A 42 5.24 -16.83 2.22
C HIS A 42 6.47 -17.76 2.18
N LYS A 43 7.16 -17.98 3.31
CA LYS A 43 8.30 -18.92 3.50
C LYS A 43 9.31 -18.96 2.36
N GLY A 44 9.49 -17.86 1.63
CA GLY A 44 10.13 -17.83 0.33
C GLY A 44 11.27 -16.82 0.25
N GLY A 45 12.37 -17.08 0.95
CA GLY A 45 13.62 -16.35 0.80
C GLY A 45 13.54 -14.82 0.94
N VAL A 46 14.55 -14.13 0.40
CA VAL A 46 14.60 -12.67 0.38
C VAL A 46 13.58 -12.17 -0.65
N ALA A 47 12.70 -11.25 -0.26
CA ALA A 47 11.78 -10.59 -1.18
C ALA A 47 12.58 -9.84 -2.27
N ASP A 48 12.33 -10.17 -3.53
CA ASP A 48 12.87 -9.52 -4.72
C ASP A 48 11.78 -8.62 -5.38
N ASN A 49 12.08 -7.99 -6.51
CA ASN A 49 11.15 -7.08 -7.21
C ASN A 49 9.94 -7.77 -7.86
N LYS A 50 9.92 -9.11 -7.93
CA LYS A 50 8.78 -9.86 -8.51
C LYS A 50 7.67 -10.16 -7.50
N GLN A 51 7.95 -10.01 -6.21
CA GLN A 51 7.07 -10.45 -5.11
C GLN A 51 6.13 -9.35 -4.61
N TRP A 52 6.28 -8.12 -5.11
CA TRP A 52 5.48 -6.97 -4.71
C TRP A 52 5.22 -6.03 -5.87
N SER A 53 4.28 -5.12 -5.68
CA SER A 53 4.04 -4.03 -6.62
C SER A 53 3.94 -2.70 -5.87
N LYS A 54 4.52 -1.65 -6.43
CA LYS A 54 4.32 -0.29 -5.92
C LYS A 54 2.86 0.09 -6.20
N VAL A 55 2.15 0.53 -5.18
CA VAL A 55 0.74 0.90 -5.25
C VAL A 55 0.49 2.17 -4.46
N GLN A 56 -0.60 2.85 -4.78
CA GLN A 56 -1.10 3.95 -3.96
C GLN A 56 -2.13 3.40 -2.97
N LEU A 57 -2.01 3.83 -1.72
CA LEU A 57 -2.82 3.35 -0.61
C LEU A 57 -3.47 4.53 0.11
N GLN A 58 -4.72 4.37 0.53
CA GLN A 58 -5.36 5.22 1.52
C GLN A 58 -5.81 4.39 2.72
N THR A 59 -6.10 5.06 3.82
CA THR A 59 -6.66 4.46 5.03
C THR A 59 -7.64 5.44 5.66
N PHE A 60 -8.73 4.93 6.23
CA PHE A 60 -9.66 5.72 7.03
C PHE A 60 -9.15 5.95 8.47
N PHE A 61 -8.16 5.17 8.90
CA PHE A 61 -7.65 5.19 10.27
C PHE A 61 -6.28 5.86 10.35
N THR A 62 -6.16 6.83 11.26
CA THR A 62 -4.90 7.52 11.64
C THR A 62 -4.39 7.07 13.02
N GLY A 63 -4.88 5.94 13.53
CA GLY A 63 -4.55 5.39 14.85
C GLY A 63 -3.22 4.61 14.91
N PRO A 64 -2.92 3.94 16.05
CA PRO A 64 -1.68 3.17 16.21
C PRO A 64 -1.53 2.11 15.10
N LYS A 65 -0.30 1.98 14.57
CA LYS A 65 0.07 1.29 13.32
C LYS A 65 -0.44 -0.16 13.18
N SER A 66 -0.78 -0.82 14.27
CA SER A 66 -1.17 -2.24 14.32
C SER A 66 -2.60 -2.53 13.84
N ALA A 67 -3.48 -1.53 13.74
CA ALA A 67 -4.88 -1.71 13.31
C ALA A 67 -5.24 -0.94 12.04
N VAL A 68 -4.23 -0.41 11.32
CA VAL A 68 -4.46 0.41 10.14
C VAL A 68 -4.79 -0.50 8.95
N HIS A 69 -6.01 -0.33 8.41
CA HIS A 69 -6.47 -1.04 7.22
C HIS A 69 -6.28 -0.18 5.98
N TYR A 70 -5.26 -0.50 5.20
CA TYR A 70 -5.02 0.13 3.90
C TYR A 70 -5.91 -0.48 2.81
N PHE A 71 -6.24 0.33 1.82
CA PHE A 71 -6.86 -0.10 0.56
C PHE A 71 -6.16 0.56 -0.62
N CYS A 72 -6.07 -0.18 -1.74
CA CYS A 72 -5.46 0.35 -2.96
C CYS A 72 -6.37 1.36 -3.64
N VAL A 73 -5.76 2.45 -4.10
CA VAL A 73 -6.44 3.52 -4.83
C VAL A 73 -5.77 3.83 -6.16
N THR A 74 -6.54 4.38 -7.09
CA THR A 74 -6.04 5.03 -8.31
C THR A 74 -6.17 6.53 -8.12
N VAL A 75 -5.05 7.26 -8.18
CA VAL A 75 -5.11 8.72 -8.39
C VAL A 75 -5.12 9.00 -9.89
N SER A 76 -6.05 9.83 -10.34
CA SER A 76 -5.89 10.49 -11.63
C SER A 76 -4.73 11.48 -11.54
N GLU A 77 -3.97 11.68 -12.61
CA GLU A 77 -2.75 12.50 -12.64
C GLU A 77 -2.93 13.92 -12.08
N ASP A 78 -4.16 14.48 -12.15
CA ASP A 78 -4.54 15.78 -11.57
C ASP A 78 -4.39 15.89 -10.03
N GLU A 79 -4.58 14.79 -9.29
CA GLU A 79 -4.56 14.80 -7.82
C GLU A 79 -3.15 14.59 -7.24
N ALA A 80 -2.19 14.13 -8.05
CA ALA A 80 -0.80 13.92 -7.65
C ALA A 80 -0.04 15.23 -7.40
N ILE A 81 -0.50 16.34 -8.00
CA ILE A 81 0.17 17.64 -7.96
C ILE A 81 -0.05 18.37 -6.62
N ARG A 82 -1.11 18.04 -5.87
CA ARG A 82 -1.45 18.76 -4.61
C ARG A 82 -0.74 18.24 -3.36
N VAL A 83 -0.14 17.04 -3.41
CA VAL A 83 0.48 16.39 -2.24
C VAL A 83 2.02 16.53 -2.25
N GLY A 84 2.60 17.10 -3.30
CA GLY A 84 4.05 17.24 -3.49
C GLY A 84 4.64 18.63 -3.19
N ALA A 85 3.91 19.53 -2.51
CA ALA A 85 4.40 20.87 -2.18
C ALA A 85 4.31 21.15 -0.67
N GLN A 86 5.24 20.60 0.10
CA GLN A 86 5.66 21.09 1.43
C GLN A 86 7.17 20.89 1.58
#